data_AF-A0A836IRC4-F1
#
_entry.id   AF-A0A836IRC4-F1
#
_cell.length_a   1.000
_cell.length_b   1.000
_cell.length_c   1.000
_cell.angle_alpha   90.00
_cell.angle_beta   90.00
_cell.angle_gamma   90.00
#
_symmetry.space_group_name_H-M   'P 1'
#
loop_
_entity.id
_entity.type
_entity.pdbx_description
1 polymer ?
#
loop_
_entity_poly.entity_id
_entity_poly.type
_entity_poly.pdbx_seq_one_letter_code
_entity_poly.pdbx_strand_id
1 'polypeptide(L)'
;MRRFSCTVVPGAASGLCLASRWTSLGGLGVLSRVFSRREPVAAMSRRLASTLHGGAGGACQEPHCPSSIPDGQRELFLGVVQVTSKNITTEMDSKVPLFLYFTVTNHPDVKRYTQIVCHQVDQANRRLKGDNFGELYQEFGKDAGLAIKLGIVDCLQEPGLMAKFHIDPHMFPLIYFVRNKMFLDKLVGIVTESHVKEAVEAFIDYAKTESKNEAEGCSVFQKVKRQDDDDENSMTLIAAAHAKMKAGDPAKGKQLFEKALRMSMEDMEIVKKRYNVPNKKMTPELWEKLKREPCYNSAPEALCGLAMCAIASKQRDEAFRLVAQVREEFPFAPKDMRGVAEAVVRIELIALVDYDPDTDNYMRLLKFDELVSEPLQFYKHHLKRAVAFYVEGVVGQAIEECLRLIRAEPKLLPALKEGGLVPKDLCLGPAAATPARQVIRSIFEALGPANEHVEKGRKLLQLYT
;
A
#
# COMPACT_ATOMS: atom_id res chain seq x y z
N MET A 1 -26.94 -17.94 66.09
CA MET A 1 -25.76 -18.82 65.93
C MET A 1 -25.00 -18.37 64.69
N ARG A 2 -23.68 -18.09 64.87
CA ARG A 2 -22.50 -18.17 63.96
C ARG A 2 -22.74 -18.11 62.43
N ARG A 3 -21.95 -17.42 61.59
CA ARG A 3 -20.78 -16.53 61.66
C ARG A 3 -20.57 -15.92 60.24
N PHE A 4 -19.86 -14.80 60.18
CA PHE A 4 -19.40 -13.99 59.04
C PHE A 4 -18.42 -14.67 58.05
N SER A 5 -18.38 -14.17 56.80
CA SER A 5 -17.22 -13.57 56.05
C SER A 5 -17.40 -13.76 54.52
N CYS A 6 -17.56 -12.72 53.69
CA CYS A 6 -16.61 -11.70 53.18
C CYS A 6 -15.90 -12.07 51.85
N THR A 7 -16.18 -11.24 50.82
CA THR A 7 -15.34 -10.79 49.67
C THR A 7 -14.77 -11.84 48.70
N VAL A 8 -14.80 -11.66 47.38
CA VAL A 8 -14.16 -10.60 46.59
C VAL A 8 -14.88 -10.38 45.24
N VAL A 9 -15.06 -9.12 44.83
CA VAL A 9 -15.22 -8.66 43.43
C VAL A 9 -13.87 -8.02 43.03
N PRO A 10 -13.26 -8.35 41.88
CA PRO A 10 -13.28 -7.46 40.70
C PRO A 10 -13.42 -8.28 39.41
N GLY A 11 -13.71 -7.78 38.22
CA GLY A 11 -13.74 -6.43 37.66
C GLY A 11 -13.88 -6.60 36.14
N ALA A 12 -14.39 -5.57 35.47
CA ALA A 12 -14.57 -5.51 34.03
C ALA A 12 -13.23 -5.49 33.25
N ALA A 13 -13.34 -5.66 31.92
CA ALA A 13 -12.31 -5.62 30.86
C ALA A 13 -11.57 -6.95 30.62
N SER A 14 -11.69 -7.59 29.45
CA SER A 14 -11.01 -7.12 28.24
C SER A 14 -11.65 -7.72 26.99
N GLY A 15 -12.55 -6.98 26.35
CA GLY A 15 -12.90 -7.18 24.94
C GLY A 15 -11.91 -6.39 24.09
N LEU A 16 -10.82 -7.02 23.67
CA LEU A 16 -9.81 -6.40 22.81
C LEU A 16 -9.44 -7.32 21.65
N CYS A 17 -9.73 -6.81 20.45
CA CYS A 17 -9.03 -7.03 19.18
C CYS A 17 -9.11 -8.41 18.51
N LEU A 18 -10.24 -8.69 17.85
CA LEU A 18 -10.34 -9.62 16.69
C LEU A 18 -10.41 -8.89 15.34
N ALA A 19 -10.44 -7.55 15.32
CA ALA A 19 -10.55 -6.73 14.10
C ALA A 19 -9.20 -6.56 13.33
N SER A 20 -8.07 -6.96 13.91
CA SER A 20 -6.73 -6.67 13.35
C SER A 20 -6.24 -7.67 12.30
N ARG A 21 -6.95 -8.77 12.02
CA ARG A 21 -6.51 -9.79 11.04
C ARG A 21 -7.09 -9.61 9.63
N TRP A 22 -8.02 -8.67 9.44
CA TRP A 22 -8.71 -8.46 8.17
C TRP A 22 -8.10 -7.36 7.28
N THR A 23 -6.99 -6.76 7.71
CA THR A 23 -6.49 -5.48 7.19
C THR A 23 -5.17 -5.58 6.41
N SER A 24 -4.67 -6.79 6.18
CA SER A 24 -3.50 -7.02 5.34
C SER A 24 -3.89 -6.94 3.86
N LEU A 25 -3.41 -5.86 3.22
CA LEU A 25 -3.22 -5.63 1.78
C LEU A 25 -4.42 -5.09 0.98
N GLY A 26 -4.36 -3.77 0.79
CA GLY A 26 -4.69 -3.05 -0.43
C GLY A 26 -3.65 -1.93 -0.55
N GLY A 27 -2.46 -2.27 -1.08
CA GLY A 27 -1.33 -1.36 -1.17
C GLY A 27 -0.19 -1.98 -1.98
N LEU A 28 0.12 -1.36 -3.12
CA LEU A 28 1.19 -1.75 -4.04
C LEU A 28 2.56 -1.83 -3.35
N GLY A 29 3.10 -3.04 -3.24
CA GLY A 29 4.51 -3.29 -2.94
C GLY A 29 5.19 -3.92 -4.16
N VAL A 30 5.91 -3.12 -4.94
CA VAL A 30 6.85 -3.60 -5.96
C VAL A 30 8.17 -3.87 -5.25
N LEU A 31 8.47 -5.15 -4.99
CA LEU A 31 9.78 -5.59 -4.54
C LEU A 31 10.55 -6.14 -5.75
N SER A 32 11.53 -5.37 -6.24
CA SER A 32 12.55 -5.86 -7.15
C SER A 32 13.63 -6.59 -6.35
N ARG A 33 13.84 -7.88 -6.68
CA ARG A 33 15.03 -8.66 -6.33
C ARG A 33 16.07 -8.55 -7.44
N VAL A 34 17.34 -8.42 -7.09
CA VAL A 34 18.47 -8.76 -7.97
C VAL A 34 19.21 -9.96 -7.37
N PHE A 35 19.47 -10.95 -8.22
CA PHE A 35 20.20 -12.21 -7.95
C PHE A 35 21.62 -12.14 -8.52
N SER A 36 22.59 -12.75 -7.82
CA SER A 36 23.60 -13.71 -8.36
C SER A 36 24.60 -14.09 -7.25
N ARG A 37 24.64 -15.31 -6.71
CA ARG A 37 25.26 -16.60 -7.16
C ARG A 37 26.83 -16.65 -7.17
N ARG A 38 27.35 -17.33 -6.11
CA ARG A 38 28.46 -18.32 -5.96
C ARG A 38 29.95 -17.96 -6.25
N GLU A 39 30.72 -17.85 -5.14
CA GLU A 39 31.93 -18.60 -4.66
C GLU A 39 33.11 -19.01 -5.57
N PRO A 40 34.30 -19.44 -5.04
CA PRO A 40 35.08 -19.08 -3.82
C PRO A 40 36.61 -18.88 -4.12
N VAL A 41 37.48 -18.48 -3.17
CA VAL A 41 38.92 -18.91 -3.02
C VAL A 41 39.57 -18.34 -1.73
N ALA A 42 40.07 -19.27 -0.90
CA ALA A 42 41.26 -19.32 -0.02
C ALA A 42 41.78 -18.13 0.85
N ALA A 43 41.81 -18.42 2.17
CA ALA A 43 42.97 -18.40 3.10
C ALA A 43 43.98 -17.22 3.12
N MET A 44 44.10 -16.54 4.28
CA MET A 44 45.30 -16.58 5.14
C MET A 44 45.19 -15.68 6.38
N SER A 45 45.87 -16.12 7.43
CA SER A 45 45.93 -15.63 8.81
C SER A 45 46.60 -14.27 9.05
N ARG A 46 46.38 -13.77 10.30
CA ARG A 46 47.28 -13.06 11.26
C ARG A 46 46.66 -11.74 11.71
N ARG A 47 46.15 -11.57 12.93
CA ARG A 47 46.81 -11.45 14.26
C ARG A 47 47.98 -10.43 14.32
N LEU A 48 47.65 -9.32 15.01
CA LEU A 48 48.32 -8.69 16.17
C LEU A 48 49.66 -7.94 16.03
N ALA A 49 49.65 -6.82 16.77
CA ALA A 49 50.73 -6.17 17.53
C ALA A 49 51.70 -5.30 16.71
N SER A 50 51.68 -3.98 16.93
CA SER A 50 52.54 -3.22 17.87
C SER A 50 53.79 -2.71 17.11
N THR A 51 54.43 -1.57 17.35
CA THR A 51 54.60 -0.74 18.55
C THR A 51 55.35 0.54 18.11
N LEU A 52 55.10 1.66 18.81
CA LEU A 52 56.04 2.70 19.27
C LEU A 52 56.95 3.48 18.28
N HIS A 53 56.82 4.80 18.32
CA HIS A 53 57.83 5.83 18.70
C HIS A 53 57.02 7.12 18.98
N GLY A 54 57.20 7.96 20.00
CA GLY A 54 58.23 8.09 21.03
C GLY A 54 58.50 9.59 21.27
N GLY A 55 58.15 10.10 22.46
CA GLY A 55 58.72 11.31 23.08
C GLY A 55 58.00 12.65 22.84
N ALA A 56 57.95 13.63 23.74
CA ALA A 56 57.96 13.76 25.21
C ALA A 56 57.99 15.28 25.51
N GLY A 57 57.26 15.72 26.55
CA GLY A 57 57.33 17.06 27.15
C GLY A 57 56.03 17.85 26.99
N GLY A 58 55.40 18.45 27.99
CA GLY A 58 55.68 18.59 29.42
C GLY A 58 54.77 19.68 30.00
N ALA A 59 54.32 19.49 31.23
CA ALA A 59 53.70 20.44 32.18
C ALA A 59 52.23 20.87 32.01
N CYS A 60 51.54 20.76 33.14
CA CYS A 60 50.13 20.97 33.44
C CYS A 60 49.65 22.42 33.33
N GLN A 61 48.42 22.62 32.84
CA GLN A 61 47.46 23.63 33.29
C GLN A 61 46.05 23.25 32.79
N GLU A 62 45.12 22.93 33.70
CA GLU A 62 43.67 23.01 33.49
C GLU A 62 43.18 24.43 33.86
N PRO A 63 41.94 24.84 33.56
CA PRO A 63 41.21 24.77 32.30
C PRO A 63 40.68 26.18 31.94
N HIS A 64 41.01 26.70 30.77
CA HIS A 64 40.35 27.89 30.23
C HIS A 64 39.60 27.54 28.95
N CYS A 65 38.27 27.68 29.00
CA CYS A 65 37.40 27.71 27.84
C CYS A 65 37.97 28.65 26.77
N PRO A 66 38.18 28.19 25.52
CA PRO A 66 38.28 29.07 24.39
C PRO A 66 36.94 29.13 23.69
N SER A 67 36.32 30.28 23.89
CA SER A 67 35.37 30.90 22.99
C SER A 67 35.80 30.76 21.52
N SER A 68 34.85 30.34 20.69
CA SER A 68 34.60 30.85 19.34
C SER A 68 35.81 31.09 18.42
N ILE A 69 36.04 30.15 17.52
CA ILE A 69 36.51 30.44 16.15
C ILE A 69 35.27 30.44 15.24
N PRO A 70 35.14 31.40 14.31
CA PRO A 70 33.86 31.81 13.73
C PRO A 70 33.33 30.76 12.77
N ASP A 71 32.07 30.37 12.97
CA ASP A 71 31.30 29.59 12.01
C ASP A 71 31.21 30.42 10.73
N GLY A 72 32.02 30.04 9.74
CA GLY A 72 32.03 30.65 8.42
C GLY A 72 30.62 30.67 7.85
N GLN A 73 30.22 31.84 7.36
CA GLN A 73 28.95 32.13 6.71
C GLN A 73 28.41 30.90 5.96
N ARG A 74 27.43 30.21 6.57
CA ARG A 74 26.54 29.34 5.80
C ARG A 74 25.85 30.26 4.81
N GLU A 75 26.16 30.12 3.52
CA GLU A 75 25.38 30.77 2.46
C GLU A 75 23.91 30.43 2.73
N LEU A 76 23.14 31.43 3.14
CA LEU A 76 21.72 31.26 3.42
C LEU A 76 21.02 31.11 2.08
N PHE A 77 20.81 29.86 1.66
CA PHE A 77 20.01 29.53 0.49
C PHE A 77 18.59 30.06 0.67
N LEU A 78 18.12 30.86 -0.28
CA LEU A 78 16.80 31.49 -0.25
C LEU A 78 15.70 30.45 -0.41
N GLY A 79 14.79 30.40 0.57
CA GLY A 79 13.66 29.46 0.59
C GLY A 79 14.02 28.06 1.11
N VAL A 80 15.22 27.87 1.68
CA VAL A 80 15.63 26.59 2.30
C VAL A 80 15.48 26.68 3.82
N VAL A 81 14.81 25.69 4.41
CA VAL A 81 14.49 25.64 5.84
C VAL A 81 14.76 24.22 6.37
N GLN A 82 15.38 24.13 7.55
CA GLN A 82 15.47 22.87 8.26
C GLN A 82 14.14 22.56 8.96
N VAL A 83 13.58 21.39 8.66
CA VAL A 83 12.33 20.91 9.22
C VAL A 83 12.62 19.95 10.36
N THR A 84 11.94 20.19 11.48
CA THR A 84 12.01 19.44 12.72
C THR A 84 10.59 19.13 13.19
N SER A 85 10.46 18.25 14.18
CA SER A 85 9.16 17.95 14.80
C SER A 85 8.44 19.19 15.36
N LYS A 86 9.16 20.30 15.60
CA LYS A 86 8.63 21.55 16.16
C LYS A 86 8.01 22.49 15.11
N ASN A 87 8.53 22.51 13.88
CA ASN A 87 8.11 23.47 12.86
C ASN A 87 7.41 22.85 11.65
N ILE A 88 7.40 21.52 11.50
CA ILE A 88 6.84 20.85 10.32
C ILE A 88 5.40 21.24 10.00
N THR A 89 4.55 21.41 11.03
CA THR A 89 3.16 21.84 10.83
C THR A 89 3.10 23.25 10.25
N THR A 90 3.90 24.19 10.79
CA THR A 90 3.98 25.56 10.29
C THR A 90 4.49 25.63 8.86
N GLU A 91 5.50 24.83 8.52
CA GLU A 91 6.06 24.82 7.17
C GLU A 91 5.09 24.21 6.14
N MET A 92 4.34 23.18 6.52
CA MET A 92 3.29 22.57 5.68
C MET A 92 2.04 23.44 5.51
N ASP A 93 1.80 24.37 6.45
CA ASP A 93 0.64 25.27 6.45
C ASP A 93 0.81 26.48 5.53
N SER A 94 2.04 26.75 5.08
CA SER A 94 2.31 27.83 4.11
C SER A 94 1.62 27.58 2.78
N LYS A 95 1.24 28.68 2.11
CA LYS A 95 0.65 28.65 0.78
C LYS A 95 1.67 28.49 -0.35
N VAL A 96 2.94 28.76 -0.04
CA VAL A 96 4.05 28.57 -0.98
C VAL A 96 4.24 27.07 -1.24
N PRO A 97 4.44 26.63 -2.50
CA PRO A 97 4.76 25.23 -2.79
C PRO A 97 6.04 24.80 -2.05
N LEU A 98 5.99 23.63 -1.43
CA LEU A 98 7.03 23.09 -0.56
C LEU A 98 7.54 21.76 -1.08
N PHE A 99 8.84 21.67 -1.33
CA PHE A 99 9.56 20.40 -1.38
C PHE A 99 9.89 19.96 0.03
N LEU A 100 9.20 18.94 0.53
CA LEU A 100 9.52 18.31 1.81
C LEU A 100 10.53 17.19 1.56
N TYR A 101 11.79 17.47 1.84
CA TYR A 101 12.95 16.67 1.47
C TYR A 101 13.51 15.88 2.66
N PHE A 102 13.35 14.56 2.63
CA PHE A 102 13.90 13.62 3.58
C PHE A 102 15.28 13.14 3.14
N THR A 103 16.29 13.41 3.97
CA THR A 103 17.72 13.16 3.68
C THR A 103 18.42 12.49 4.87
N VAL A 104 19.62 11.96 4.62
CA VAL A 104 20.57 11.49 5.64
C VAL A 104 21.94 12.13 5.43
N THR A 105 22.57 12.57 6.51
CA THR A 105 23.86 13.31 6.44
C THR A 105 25.10 12.41 6.43
N ASN A 106 24.94 11.12 6.73
CA ASN A 106 26.02 10.13 6.77
C ASN A 106 26.40 9.55 5.38
N HIS A 107 25.61 9.80 4.33
CA HIS A 107 25.89 9.31 2.98
C HIS A 107 26.44 10.43 2.07
N PRO A 108 27.66 10.30 1.51
CA PRO A 108 28.33 11.39 0.78
C PRO A 108 27.58 11.81 -0.50
N ASP A 109 27.05 10.84 -1.26
CA ASP A 109 26.29 11.16 -2.48
C ASP A 109 24.99 11.89 -2.20
N VAL A 110 24.28 11.49 -1.13
CA VAL A 110 23.07 12.18 -0.66
C VAL A 110 23.42 13.59 -0.19
N LYS A 111 24.53 13.78 0.53
CA LYS A 111 25.01 15.10 0.95
C LYS A 111 25.31 16.01 -0.25
N ARG A 112 25.95 15.48 -1.31
CA ARG A 112 26.19 16.23 -2.56
C ARG A 112 24.88 16.54 -3.28
N TYR A 113 23.97 15.59 -3.36
CA TYR A 113 22.65 15.80 -3.95
C TYR A 113 21.84 16.87 -3.21
N THR A 114 21.88 16.88 -1.87
CA THR A 114 21.26 17.94 -1.05
C THR A 114 21.75 19.32 -1.45
N GLN A 115 23.05 19.50 -1.70
CA GLN A 115 23.59 20.79 -2.16
C GLN A 115 23.01 21.21 -3.52
N ILE A 116 22.86 20.27 -4.45
CA ILE A 116 22.25 20.52 -5.76
C ILE A 116 20.80 20.98 -5.59
N VAL A 117 20.00 20.30 -4.77
CA VAL A 117 18.60 20.66 -4.54
C VAL A 117 18.47 22.04 -3.87
N CYS A 118 19.30 22.32 -2.85
CA CYS A 118 19.36 23.65 -2.21
C CYS A 118 19.67 24.75 -3.22
N HIS A 119 20.65 24.52 -4.08
CA HIS A 119 21.09 25.49 -5.08
C HIS A 119 20.02 25.74 -6.15
N GLN A 120 19.34 24.69 -6.64
CA GLN A 120 18.27 24.85 -7.63
C GLN A 120 17.07 25.64 -7.07
N VAL A 121 16.71 25.41 -5.81
CA VAL A 121 15.64 26.17 -5.14
C VAL A 121 16.05 27.63 -4.91
N ASP A 122 17.28 27.89 -4.44
CA ASP A 122 17.80 29.25 -4.28
C ASP A 122 17.85 30.01 -5.62
N GLN A 123 18.37 29.37 -6.68
CA GLN A 123 18.42 29.95 -8.01
C GLN A 123 17.02 30.28 -8.55
N ALA A 124 16.05 29.38 -8.39
CA ALA A 124 14.68 29.62 -8.82
C ALA A 124 14.05 30.82 -8.08
N ASN A 125 14.21 30.89 -6.76
CA ASN A 125 13.71 32.00 -5.95
C ASN A 125 14.39 33.34 -6.29
N ARG A 126 15.70 33.34 -6.53
CA ARG A 126 16.43 34.57 -6.94
C ARG A 126 16.01 35.03 -8.33
N ARG A 127 15.86 34.09 -9.28
CA ARG A 127 15.43 34.38 -10.65
C ARG A 127 14.05 35.02 -10.69
N LEU A 128 13.15 34.59 -9.79
CA LEU A 128 11.76 35.03 -9.76
C LEU A 128 11.47 36.05 -8.64
N LYS A 129 12.50 36.67 -8.04
CA LYS A 129 12.39 37.60 -6.91
C LYS A 129 11.56 38.86 -7.20
N GLY A 130 11.29 39.16 -8.46
CA GLY A 130 10.45 40.28 -8.91
C GLY A 130 8.98 39.93 -9.17
N ASP A 131 8.62 38.64 -9.14
CA ASP A 131 7.24 38.20 -9.30
C ASP A 131 6.47 38.45 -7.98
N ASN A 132 5.22 38.89 -8.08
CA ASN A 132 4.38 39.18 -6.91
C ASN A 132 3.76 37.91 -6.30
N PHE A 133 4.61 37.00 -5.82
CA PHE A 133 4.18 35.71 -5.27
C PHE A 133 3.34 35.83 -4.00
N GLY A 134 3.53 36.88 -3.21
CA GLY A 134 2.80 37.08 -1.96
C GLY A 134 1.32 37.25 -2.23
N GLU A 135 0.99 38.10 -3.20
CA GLU A 135 -0.39 38.25 -3.68
C GLU A 135 -0.87 36.99 -4.41
N LEU A 136 -0.03 36.39 -5.27
CA LEU A 136 -0.42 35.22 -6.06
C LEU A 136 -0.80 34.01 -5.18
N TYR A 137 -0.02 33.75 -4.14
CA TYR A 137 -0.26 32.63 -3.22
C TYR A 137 -1.13 33.02 -2.02
N GLN A 138 -1.53 34.29 -1.89
CA GLN A 138 -2.18 34.84 -0.70
C GLN A 138 -1.38 34.54 0.58
N GLU A 139 -0.06 34.63 0.48
CA GLU A 139 0.89 34.45 1.58
C GLU A 139 1.36 35.82 2.04
N PHE A 140 1.10 36.14 3.31
CA PHE A 140 1.44 37.46 3.89
C PHE A 140 2.49 37.35 5.00
N GLY A 141 3.00 36.14 5.27
CA GLY A 141 4.01 35.88 6.28
C GLY A 141 5.45 36.01 5.76
N LYS A 142 6.38 35.39 6.50
CA LYS A 142 7.82 35.32 6.18
C LYS A 142 8.13 34.74 4.80
N ASP A 143 7.19 34.01 4.22
CA ASP A 143 7.34 33.27 2.97
C ASP A 143 6.73 33.99 1.75
N ALA A 144 6.12 35.17 1.93
CA ALA A 144 5.37 35.89 0.89
C ALA A 144 6.16 36.14 -0.40
N GLY A 145 7.49 36.31 -0.32
CA GLY A 145 8.33 36.58 -1.50
C GLY A 145 8.88 35.35 -2.22
N LEU A 146 8.52 34.13 -1.79
CA LEU A 146 9.13 32.90 -2.29
C LEU A 146 8.30 32.26 -3.41
N ALA A 147 8.98 31.82 -4.47
CA ALA A 147 8.37 31.03 -5.54
C ALA A 147 8.14 29.58 -5.10
N ILE A 148 9.09 29.03 -4.33
CA ILE A 148 9.09 27.65 -3.81
C ILE A 148 9.93 27.58 -2.51
N LYS A 149 9.60 26.62 -1.64
CA LYS A 149 10.35 26.29 -0.42
C LYS A 149 10.96 24.89 -0.50
N LEU A 150 12.09 24.71 0.18
CA LEU A 150 12.70 23.41 0.45
C LEU A 150 12.78 23.19 1.96
N GLY A 151 11.97 22.28 2.48
CA GLY A 151 12.00 21.83 3.85
C GLY A 151 12.86 20.59 4.01
N ILE A 152 14.05 20.70 4.59
CA ILE A 152 15.00 19.60 4.76
C ILE A 152 14.74 18.89 6.09
N VAL A 153 14.44 17.61 6.05
CA VAL A 153 14.32 16.72 7.22
C VAL A 153 15.55 15.81 7.25
N ASP A 154 16.46 16.05 8.20
CA ASP A 154 17.55 15.11 8.47
C ASP A 154 17.01 13.94 9.29
N CYS A 155 16.83 12.78 8.65
CA CYS A 155 16.22 11.61 9.26
C CYS A 155 17.10 10.95 10.34
N LEU A 156 18.39 11.30 10.41
CA LEU A 156 19.25 10.88 11.51
C LEU A 156 18.98 11.71 12.78
N GLN A 157 18.58 12.96 12.63
CA GLN A 157 18.27 13.87 13.75
C GLN A 157 16.79 13.82 14.13
N GLU A 158 15.90 13.57 13.18
CA GLU A 158 14.44 13.55 13.35
C GLU A 158 13.82 12.19 12.99
N PRO A 159 14.21 11.08 13.67
CA PRO A 159 13.68 9.74 13.35
C PRO A 159 12.16 9.63 13.58
N GLY A 160 11.60 10.46 14.47
CA GLY A 160 10.15 10.53 14.69
C GLY A 160 9.38 11.04 13.46
N LEU A 161 9.96 11.95 12.68
CA LEU A 161 9.37 12.41 11.42
C LEU A 161 9.46 11.34 10.34
N MET A 162 10.57 10.60 10.27
CA MET A 162 10.71 9.46 9.37
C MET A 162 9.60 8.43 9.60
N ALA A 163 9.34 8.08 10.87
CA ALA A 163 8.28 7.16 11.24
C ALA A 163 6.87 7.71 10.94
N LYS A 164 6.61 8.98 11.29
CA LYS A 164 5.31 9.63 11.06
C LYS A 164 4.91 9.66 9.58
N PHE A 165 5.89 9.84 8.69
CA PHE A 165 5.67 9.89 7.24
C PHE A 165 5.85 8.53 6.56
N HIS A 166 6.04 7.45 7.33
CA HIS A 166 6.21 6.08 6.85
C HIS A 166 7.31 5.97 5.78
N ILE A 167 8.43 6.67 5.99
CA ILE A 167 9.54 6.70 5.04
C ILE A 167 10.38 5.44 5.18
N ASP A 168 10.51 4.69 4.07
CA ASP A 168 11.45 3.58 3.99
C ASP A 168 12.89 4.12 3.92
N PRO A 169 13.81 3.71 4.80
CA PRO A 169 15.21 4.11 4.75
C PRO A 169 15.92 3.81 3.42
N HIS A 170 15.44 2.85 2.64
CA HIS A 170 15.99 2.53 1.32
C HIS A 170 15.59 3.52 0.22
N MET A 171 14.65 4.43 0.51
CA MET A 171 14.18 5.44 -0.44
C MET A 171 14.92 6.77 -0.35
N PHE A 172 15.89 6.93 0.55
CA PHE A 172 16.65 8.17 0.64
C PHE A 172 17.55 8.38 -0.58
N PRO A 173 17.67 9.62 -1.10
CA PRO A 173 16.89 10.82 -0.76
C PRO A 173 15.45 10.79 -1.29
N LEU A 174 14.49 11.34 -0.55
CA LEU A 174 13.07 11.39 -0.94
C LEU A 174 12.51 12.80 -0.82
N ILE A 175 11.91 13.34 -1.88
CA ILE A 175 11.27 14.67 -1.89
C ILE A 175 9.78 14.51 -2.16
N TYR A 176 8.94 15.06 -1.28
CA TYR A 176 7.51 15.23 -1.56
C TYR A 176 7.19 16.63 -2.04
N PHE A 177 6.23 16.71 -2.96
CA PHE A 177 5.73 17.95 -3.53
C PHE A 177 4.47 18.30 -2.74
N VAL A 178 4.57 19.31 -1.90
CA VAL A 178 3.52 19.66 -0.93
C VAL A 178 2.98 21.04 -1.24
N ARG A 179 1.66 21.17 -1.30
CA ARG A 179 0.97 22.48 -1.40
C ARG A 179 -0.37 22.38 -0.69
N ASN A 180 -0.75 23.40 0.07
CA ASN A 180 -2.01 23.41 0.82
C ASN A 180 -2.21 22.14 1.69
N LYS A 181 -1.13 21.69 2.36
CA LYS A 181 -1.07 20.44 3.16
C LYS A 181 -1.35 19.13 2.38
N MET A 182 -1.37 19.16 1.05
CA MET A 182 -1.59 17.99 0.20
C MET A 182 -0.27 17.54 -0.44
N PHE A 183 -0.08 16.22 -0.53
CA PHE A 183 1.03 15.60 -1.26
C PHE A 183 0.60 15.38 -2.71
N LEU A 184 1.25 16.06 -3.63
CA LEU A 184 0.87 16.09 -5.05
C LEU A 184 1.71 15.10 -5.88
N ASP A 185 2.99 14.97 -5.55
CA ASP A 185 3.92 14.05 -6.21
C ASP A 185 5.14 13.77 -5.31
N LYS A 186 6.05 12.91 -5.76
CA LYS A 186 7.32 12.62 -5.10
C LYS A 186 8.47 12.30 -6.06
N LEU A 187 9.68 12.69 -5.70
CA LEU A 187 10.93 12.24 -6.32
C LEU A 187 11.68 11.34 -5.35
N VAL A 188 12.08 10.15 -5.81
CA VAL A 188 12.76 9.13 -5.01
C VAL A 188 14.15 8.87 -5.59
N GLY A 189 15.16 8.85 -4.74
CA GLY A 189 16.55 8.62 -5.11
C GLY A 189 17.27 9.88 -5.61
N ILE A 190 18.54 9.69 -5.94
CA ILE A 190 19.37 10.74 -6.55
C ILE A 190 19.04 10.81 -8.04
N VAL A 191 18.55 11.96 -8.50
CA VAL A 191 18.33 12.26 -9.92
C VAL A 191 19.35 13.29 -10.43
N THR A 192 19.42 13.48 -11.75
CA THR A 192 20.28 14.49 -12.34
C THR A 192 19.85 15.91 -11.96
N GLU A 193 20.79 16.85 -11.95
CA GLU A 193 20.50 18.26 -11.69
C GLU A 193 19.46 18.84 -12.66
N SER A 194 19.46 18.40 -13.92
CA SER A 194 18.45 18.78 -14.90
C SER A 194 17.03 18.40 -14.46
N HIS A 195 16.83 17.19 -13.94
CA HIS A 195 15.52 16.75 -13.46
C HIS A 195 15.10 17.50 -12.19
N VAL A 196 16.04 17.84 -11.30
CA VAL A 196 15.74 18.69 -10.14
C VAL A 196 15.27 20.06 -10.60
N LYS A 197 15.97 20.67 -11.57
CA LYS A 197 15.60 21.97 -12.14
C LYS A 197 14.21 21.92 -12.80
N GLU A 198 13.97 20.95 -13.67
CA GLU A 198 12.67 20.75 -14.33
C GLU A 198 11.55 20.53 -13.31
N ALA A 199 11.80 19.74 -12.26
CA ALA A 199 10.83 19.52 -11.19
C ALA A 199 10.50 20.81 -10.41
N VAL A 200 11.51 21.63 -10.10
CA VAL A 200 11.31 22.94 -9.46
C VAL A 200 10.48 23.85 -10.36
N GLU A 201 10.84 23.96 -11.63
CA GLU A 201 10.16 24.83 -12.61
C GLU A 201 8.71 24.38 -12.84
N ALA A 202 8.51 23.09 -13.11
CA ALA A 202 7.18 22.52 -13.31
C ALA A 202 6.29 22.68 -12.07
N PHE A 203 6.84 22.52 -10.87
CA PHE A 203 6.06 22.68 -9.65
C PHE A 203 5.69 24.14 -9.36
N ILE A 204 6.58 25.09 -9.66
CA ILE A 204 6.27 26.53 -9.61
C ILE A 204 5.18 26.87 -10.63
N ASP A 205 5.27 26.40 -11.86
CA ASP A 205 4.28 26.70 -12.91
C ASP A 205 2.91 26.09 -12.59
N TYR A 206 2.90 24.86 -12.07
CA TYR A 206 1.71 24.23 -11.52
C TYR A 206 1.12 25.08 -10.38
N ALA A 207 1.95 25.50 -9.42
CA ALA A 207 1.54 26.32 -8.29
C ALA A 207 0.98 27.69 -8.71
N LYS A 208 1.60 28.35 -9.69
CA LYS A 208 1.11 29.60 -10.28
C LYS A 208 -0.25 29.40 -10.93
N THR A 209 -0.37 28.34 -11.74
CA THR A 209 -1.61 28.00 -12.44
C THR A 209 -2.72 27.74 -11.44
N GLU A 210 -2.48 26.89 -10.44
CA GLU A 210 -3.44 26.57 -9.39
C GLU A 210 -3.83 27.76 -8.53
N SER A 211 -2.92 28.70 -8.26
CA SER A 211 -3.26 29.94 -7.56
C SER A 211 -4.17 30.88 -8.36
N LYS A 212 -3.92 31.03 -9.67
CA LYS A 212 -4.80 31.84 -10.54
C LYS A 212 -6.19 31.21 -10.63
N ASN A 213 -6.20 29.90 -10.84
CA ASN A 213 -7.35 29.02 -10.77
C ASN A 213 -8.16 29.19 -9.47
N GLU A 214 -7.50 29.15 -8.31
CA GLU A 214 -8.12 29.38 -6.98
C GLU A 214 -8.70 30.81 -6.87
N ALA A 215 -8.00 31.82 -7.37
CA ALA A 215 -8.44 33.23 -7.33
C ALA A 215 -9.62 33.53 -8.28
N GLU A 216 -9.66 32.88 -9.45
CA GLU A 216 -10.70 33.05 -10.47
C GLU A 216 -11.95 32.20 -10.22
N GLY A 217 -11.99 31.44 -9.12
CA GLY A 217 -13.11 30.54 -8.85
C GLY A 217 -13.22 29.37 -9.85
N CYS A 218 -12.16 29.14 -10.64
CA CYS A 218 -12.09 28.17 -11.73
C CYS A 218 -10.93 27.19 -11.54
N SER A 219 -10.63 26.81 -10.29
CA SER A 219 -9.61 25.81 -10.05
C SER A 219 -9.97 24.47 -10.69
N VAL A 220 -8.97 23.76 -11.23
CA VAL A 220 -9.12 22.35 -11.60
C VAL A 220 -9.61 21.53 -10.39
N PHE A 221 -9.38 22.04 -9.17
CA PHE A 221 -9.95 21.55 -7.92
C PHE A 221 -11.22 22.27 -7.44
N GLN A 222 -11.77 23.28 -8.11
CA GLN A 222 -13.16 23.74 -7.92
C GLN A 222 -14.18 22.91 -8.70
N LYS A 223 -13.71 22.01 -9.57
CA LYS A 223 -14.44 20.78 -9.88
C LYS A 223 -14.29 19.70 -8.79
N VAL A 224 -13.47 19.92 -7.76
CA VAL A 224 -13.09 18.90 -6.75
C VAL A 224 -13.07 19.44 -5.31
N LYS A 225 -13.73 20.57 -4.98
CA LYS A 225 -13.97 20.93 -3.57
C LYS A 225 -14.92 22.11 -3.34
N ARG A 226 -15.89 21.81 -2.46
CA ARG A 226 -16.80 22.64 -1.67
C ARG A 226 -18.19 22.83 -2.22
N GLN A 227 -18.89 21.71 -2.38
CA GLN A 227 -20.25 21.61 -1.84
C GLN A 227 -20.18 20.78 -0.56
N ASP A 228 -20.09 21.45 0.59
CA ASP A 228 -20.01 20.85 1.93
C ASP A 228 -21.31 20.11 2.37
N ASP A 229 -22.22 19.82 1.45
CA ASP A 229 -23.33 18.86 1.63
C ASP A 229 -23.36 17.74 0.56
N ASP A 230 -22.50 17.79 -0.48
CA ASP A 230 -22.48 16.83 -1.61
C ASP A 230 -21.07 16.25 -1.97
N ASP A 231 -20.00 16.62 -1.25
CA ASP A 231 -18.60 16.21 -1.51
C ASP A 231 -18.24 14.79 -0.99
N GLU A 232 -18.86 13.76 -1.54
CA GLU A 232 -18.44 12.38 -1.36
C GLU A 232 -18.21 11.71 -2.72
N ASN A 233 -17.08 11.94 -3.40
CA ASN A 233 -16.80 11.15 -4.61
C ASN A 233 -16.67 9.65 -4.26
N SER A 234 -17.05 8.77 -5.17
CA SER A 234 -17.13 7.33 -4.89
C SER A 234 -15.80 6.73 -4.41
N MET A 235 -14.65 7.23 -4.87
CA MET A 235 -13.33 6.73 -4.48
C MET A 235 -12.92 7.20 -3.08
N THR A 236 -13.24 8.44 -2.69
CA THR A 236 -13.00 8.93 -1.32
C THR A 236 -13.89 8.20 -0.33
N LEU A 237 -15.12 7.88 -0.73
CA LEU A 237 -16.02 7.03 0.04
C LEU A 237 -15.49 5.62 0.23
N ILE A 238 -14.99 4.98 -0.84
CA ILE A 238 -14.36 3.66 -0.78
C ILE A 238 -13.17 3.68 0.17
N ALA A 239 -12.30 4.69 0.08
CA ALA A 239 -11.15 4.84 0.98
C ALA A 239 -11.58 5.02 2.45
N ALA A 240 -12.61 5.84 2.70
CA ALA A 240 -13.19 6.02 4.03
C ALA A 240 -13.85 4.73 4.55
N ALA A 241 -14.54 3.98 3.69
CA ALA A 241 -15.16 2.70 4.00
C ALA A 241 -14.11 1.66 4.42
N HIS A 242 -12.98 1.59 3.69
CA HIS A 242 -11.85 0.76 4.07
C HIS A 242 -11.26 1.17 5.42
N ALA A 243 -11.16 2.46 5.73
CA ALA A 243 -10.70 2.93 7.04
C ALA A 243 -11.66 2.50 8.18
N LYS A 244 -12.97 2.53 7.94
CA LYS A 244 -13.98 2.04 8.91
C LYS A 244 -13.91 0.53 9.11
N MET A 245 -13.75 -0.23 8.02
CA MET A 245 -13.50 -1.68 8.08
C MET A 245 -12.24 -1.99 8.91
N LYS A 246 -11.14 -1.24 8.70
CA LYS A 246 -9.90 -1.40 9.48
C LYS A 246 -10.07 -1.07 10.96
N ALA A 247 -10.95 -0.12 11.28
CA ALA A 247 -11.30 0.23 12.65
C ALA A 247 -12.26 -0.77 13.32
N GLY A 248 -12.67 -1.85 12.62
CA GLY A 248 -13.60 -2.85 13.16
C GLY A 248 -15.07 -2.40 13.12
N ASP A 249 -15.41 -1.43 12.27
CA ASP A 249 -16.78 -0.94 12.07
C ASP A 249 -17.30 -1.29 10.65
N PRO A 250 -17.68 -2.57 10.42
CA PRO A 250 -18.16 -3.02 9.13
C PRO A 250 -19.54 -2.46 8.77
N ALA A 251 -20.35 -2.06 9.77
CA ALA A 251 -21.65 -1.45 9.54
C ALA A 251 -21.51 -0.06 8.91
N LYS A 252 -20.59 0.77 9.43
CA LYS A 252 -20.31 2.06 8.82
C LYS A 252 -19.58 1.92 7.48
N GLY A 253 -18.68 0.93 7.36
CA GLY A 253 -18.05 0.58 6.08
C GLY A 253 -19.09 0.26 5.00
N LYS A 254 -20.09 -0.56 5.33
CA LYS A 254 -21.19 -0.92 4.43
C LYS A 254 -21.95 0.31 3.93
N GLN A 255 -22.35 1.22 4.83
CA GLN A 255 -23.07 2.45 4.43
C GLN A 255 -22.29 3.30 3.42
N LEU A 256 -20.97 3.43 3.62
CA LEU A 256 -20.10 4.21 2.75
C LEU A 256 -19.90 3.53 1.39
N PHE A 257 -19.75 2.20 1.36
CA PHE A 257 -19.70 1.45 0.11
C PHE A 257 -21.03 1.48 -0.66
N GLU A 258 -22.18 1.41 0.02
CA GLU A 258 -23.50 1.52 -0.62
C GLU A 258 -23.67 2.90 -1.27
N LYS A 259 -23.25 3.96 -0.57
CA LYS A 259 -23.28 5.32 -1.12
C LYS A 259 -22.34 5.47 -2.32
N ALA A 260 -21.12 4.93 -2.24
CA ALA A 260 -20.16 4.94 -3.34
C ALA A 260 -20.67 4.18 -4.57
N LEU A 261 -21.30 3.03 -4.35
CA LEU A 261 -21.87 2.23 -5.42
C LEU A 261 -23.01 2.98 -6.12
N ARG A 262 -23.95 3.54 -5.35
CA ARG A 262 -25.07 4.31 -5.90
C ARG A 262 -24.58 5.47 -6.78
N MET A 263 -23.63 6.25 -6.29
CA MET A 263 -23.04 7.36 -7.05
C MET A 263 -22.33 6.87 -8.32
N SER A 264 -21.57 5.77 -8.21
CA SER A 264 -20.91 5.18 -9.38
C SER A 264 -21.90 4.68 -10.43
N MET A 265 -23.03 4.09 -10.02
CA MET A 265 -24.07 3.63 -10.93
C MET A 265 -24.77 4.79 -11.64
N GLU A 266 -25.05 5.89 -10.93
CA GLU A 266 -25.61 7.12 -11.51
C GLU A 266 -24.67 7.71 -12.56
N ASP A 267 -23.36 7.80 -12.25
CA ASP A 267 -22.34 8.25 -13.20
C ASP A 267 -22.21 7.31 -14.41
N MET A 268 -22.31 6.00 -14.19
CA MET A 268 -22.28 5.02 -15.28
C MET A 268 -23.43 5.23 -16.26
N GLU A 269 -24.63 5.60 -15.82
CA GLU A 269 -25.75 5.89 -16.72
C GLU A 269 -25.49 7.13 -17.57
N ILE A 270 -24.83 8.15 -17.02
CA ILE A 270 -24.40 9.34 -17.77
C ILE A 270 -23.34 8.96 -18.82
N VAL A 271 -22.36 8.15 -18.43
CA VAL A 271 -21.30 7.65 -19.33
C VAL A 271 -21.88 6.77 -20.43
N LYS A 272 -22.82 5.87 -20.12
CA LYS A 272 -23.48 5.01 -21.11
C LYS A 272 -24.17 5.84 -22.20
N LYS A 273 -24.86 6.92 -21.81
CA LYS A 273 -25.47 7.87 -22.76
C LYS A 273 -24.42 8.60 -23.60
N ARG A 274 -23.32 9.06 -22.99
CA ARG A 274 -22.22 9.76 -23.67
C ARG A 274 -21.53 8.91 -24.73
N TYR A 275 -21.26 7.64 -24.42
CA TYR A 275 -20.56 6.70 -25.32
C TYR A 275 -21.49 5.83 -26.16
N ASN A 276 -22.81 6.09 -26.11
CA ASN A 276 -23.85 5.32 -26.79
C ASN A 276 -23.69 3.79 -26.59
N VAL A 277 -23.49 3.40 -25.33
CA VAL A 277 -23.25 2.01 -24.95
C VAL A 277 -24.54 1.20 -25.14
N PRO A 278 -24.55 0.13 -25.95
CA PRO A 278 -25.73 -0.71 -26.12
C PRO A 278 -26.03 -1.48 -24.83
N ASN A 279 -27.31 -1.79 -24.57
CA ASN A 279 -27.75 -2.69 -23.48
C ASN A 279 -27.39 -4.16 -23.77
N LYS A 280 -26.12 -4.45 -24.07
CA LYS A 280 -25.56 -5.77 -24.35
C LYS A 280 -24.47 -6.09 -23.32
N LYS A 281 -24.13 -7.38 -23.20
CA LYS A 281 -23.01 -7.84 -22.35
C LYS A 281 -21.74 -7.07 -22.67
N MET A 282 -20.97 -6.73 -21.63
CA MET A 282 -19.70 -6.03 -21.74
C MET A 282 -18.73 -6.78 -22.67
N THR A 283 -18.19 -6.11 -23.69
CA THR A 283 -17.15 -6.67 -24.58
C THR A 283 -15.77 -6.10 -24.23
N PRO A 284 -14.66 -6.77 -24.61
CA PRO A 284 -13.31 -6.26 -24.33
C PRO A 284 -13.05 -4.87 -24.93
N GLU A 285 -13.52 -4.63 -26.16
CA GLU A 285 -13.31 -3.36 -26.86
C GLU A 285 -14.09 -2.22 -26.21
N LEU A 286 -15.26 -2.53 -25.66
CA LEU A 286 -16.08 -1.59 -24.92
C LEU A 286 -15.45 -1.29 -23.55
N TRP A 287 -14.95 -2.32 -22.87
CA TRP A 287 -14.24 -2.17 -21.60
C TRP A 287 -12.99 -1.29 -21.72
N GLU A 288 -12.16 -1.47 -22.75
CA GLU A 288 -10.98 -0.62 -23.00
C GLU A 288 -11.31 0.87 -23.12
N LYS A 289 -12.50 1.19 -23.65
CA LYS A 289 -12.99 2.57 -23.73
C LYS A 289 -13.51 3.08 -22.39
N LEU A 290 -14.29 2.26 -21.70
CA LEU A 290 -15.01 2.66 -20.49
C LEU A 290 -14.16 2.62 -19.21
N LYS A 291 -13.14 1.76 -19.13
CA LYS A 291 -12.31 1.61 -17.92
C LYS A 291 -11.52 2.87 -17.52
N ARG A 292 -11.38 3.81 -18.45
CA ARG A 292 -10.77 5.13 -18.19
C ARG A 292 -11.70 6.07 -17.44
N GLU A 293 -13.01 5.80 -17.47
CA GLU A 293 -14.00 6.56 -16.70
C GLU A 293 -13.97 6.10 -15.23
N PRO A 294 -13.88 7.02 -14.26
CA PRO A 294 -13.71 6.66 -12.85
C PRO A 294 -14.78 5.72 -12.30
N CYS A 295 -16.04 5.86 -12.74
CA CYS A 295 -17.16 5.05 -12.27
C CYS A 295 -17.05 3.56 -12.59
N TYR A 296 -16.33 3.19 -13.67
CA TYR A 296 -16.05 1.80 -14.02
C TYR A 296 -14.94 1.17 -13.18
N ASN A 297 -14.21 1.97 -12.41
CA ASN A 297 -13.26 1.50 -11.40
C ASN A 297 -13.91 1.49 -10.00
N SER A 298 -14.63 2.55 -9.63
CA SER A 298 -15.23 2.66 -8.30
C SER A 298 -16.42 1.70 -8.08
N ALA A 299 -17.24 1.41 -9.10
CA ALA A 299 -18.36 0.48 -8.96
C ALA A 299 -17.93 -0.96 -8.57
N PRO A 300 -17.01 -1.63 -9.31
CA PRO A 300 -16.57 -2.98 -8.92
C PRO A 300 -15.81 -2.98 -7.59
N GLU A 301 -15.04 -1.93 -7.25
CA GLU A 301 -14.40 -1.81 -5.94
C GLU A 301 -15.41 -1.68 -4.81
N ALA A 302 -16.47 -0.87 -4.99
CA ALA A 302 -17.54 -0.73 -4.01
C ALA A 302 -18.30 -2.05 -3.80
N LEU A 303 -18.62 -2.78 -4.87
CA LEU A 303 -19.24 -4.11 -4.78
C LEU A 303 -18.35 -5.11 -4.03
N CYS A 304 -17.04 -5.13 -4.29
CA CYS A 304 -16.09 -5.94 -3.54
C CYS A 304 -16.05 -5.54 -2.05
N GLY A 305 -16.08 -4.23 -1.78
CA GLY A 305 -16.18 -3.67 -0.43
C GLY A 305 -17.41 -4.16 0.32
N LEU A 306 -18.59 -4.10 -0.32
CA LEU A 306 -19.84 -4.64 0.23
C LEU A 306 -19.75 -6.14 0.50
N ALA A 307 -19.15 -6.90 -0.41
CA ALA A 307 -18.97 -8.33 -0.23
C ALA A 307 -18.07 -8.63 0.98
N MET A 308 -17.00 -7.86 1.17
CA MET A 308 -16.14 -7.95 2.36
C MET A 308 -16.89 -7.56 3.65
N CYS A 309 -17.72 -6.52 3.63
CA CYS A 309 -18.59 -6.17 4.76
C CYS A 309 -19.58 -7.29 5.10
N ALA A 310 -20.12 -7.97 4.08
CA ALA A 310 -21.04 -9.08 4.25
C ALA A 310 -20.34 -10.29 4.89
N ILE A 311 -19.12 -10.64 4.46
CA ILE A 311 -18.28 -11.65 5.14
C ILE A 311 -18.05 -11.29 6.61
N ALA A 312 -17.63 -10.04 6.88
CA ALA A 312 -17.38 -9.57 8.26
C ALA A 312 -18.65 -9.60 9.12
N SER A 313 -19.82 -9.44 8.51
CA SER A 313 -21.13 -9.47 9.16
C SER A 313 -21.77 -10.86 9.16
N LYS A 314 -21.02 -11.92 8.80
CA LYS A 314 -21.48 -13.32 8.71
C LYS A 314 -22.62 -13.57 7.72
N GLN A 315 -22.77 -12.71 6.72
CA GLN A 315 -23.76 -12.82 5.64
C GLN A 315 -23.09 -13.43 4.40
N ARG A 316 -22.73 -14.72 4.46
CA ARG A 316 -21.94 -15.38 3.41
C ARG A 316 -22.65 -15.43 2.05
N ASP A 317 -23.92 -15.80 2.04
CA ASP A 317 -24.70 -15.90 0.79
C ASP A 317 -24.75 -14.55 0.05
N GLU A 318 -24.87 -13.46 0.81
CA GLU A 318 -24.85 -12.10 0.26
C GLU A 318 -23.47 -11.74 -0.31
N ALA A 319 -22.39 -12.09 0.38
CA ALA A 319 -21.04 -11.88 -0.13
C ALA A 319 -20.82 -12.62 -1.47
N PHE A 320 -21.28 -13.87 -1.56
CA PHE A 320 -21.16 -14.68 -2.78
C PHE A 320 -22.00 -14.10 -3.93
N ARG A 321 -23.22 -13.64 -3.63
CA ARG A 321 -24.08 -12.97 -4.61
C ARG A 321 -23.43 -11.70 -5.17
N LEU A 322 -22.84 -10.88 -4.30
CA LEU A 322 -22.17 -9.62 -4.71
C LEU A 322 -20.94 -9.90 -5.59
N VAL A 323 -20.14 -10.93 -5.28
CA VAL A 323 -19.00 -11.30 -6.12
C VAL A 323 -19.43 -11.88 -7.47
N ALA A 324 -20.49 -12.68 -7.50
CA ALA A 324 -21.09 -13.13 -8.75
C ALA A 324 -21.57 -11.94 -9.60
N GLN A 325 -22.17 -10.92 -8.97
CA GLN A 325 -22.57 -9.68 -9.63
C GLN A 325 -21.37 -8.94 -10.25
N VAL A 326 -20.22 -8.87 -9.56
CA VAL A 326 -18.98 -8.29 -10.13
C VAL A 326 -18.54 -9.05 -11.37
N ARG A 327 -18.54 -10.39 -11.35
CA ARG A 327 -18.16 -11.23 -12.50
C ARG A 327 -19.12 -11.07 -13.69
N GLU A 328 -20.40 -10.82 -13.42
CA GLU A 328 -21.43 -10.65 -14.46
C GLU A 328 -21.42 -9.24 -15.06
N GLU A 329 -21.43 -8.20 -14.24
CA GLU A 329 -21.53 -6.81 -14.67
C GLU A 329 -20.17 -6.22 -15.10
N PHE A 330 -19.09 -6.65 -14.45
CA PHE A 330 -17.72 -6.15 -14.66
C PHE A 330 -16.71 -7.29 -14.95
N PRO A 331 -16.94 -8.12 -15.98
CA PRO A 331 -16.16 -9.36 -16.21
C PRO A 331 -14.66 -9.14 -16.46
N PHE A 332 -14.24 -7.94 -16.84
CA PHE A 332 -12.85 -7.58 -17.09
C PHE A 332 -12.18 -6.89 -15.89
N ALA A 333 -12.94 -6.38 -14.93
CA ALA A 333 -12.39 -5.69 -13.76
C ALA A 333 -11.46 -6.59 -12.93
N PRO A 334 -11.77 -7.87 -12.64
CA PRO A 334 -10.82 -8.75 -11.95
C PRO A 334 -9.52 -9.03 -12.73
N LYS A 335 -9.46 -8.78 -14.03
CA LYS A 335 -8.23 -8.95 -14.82
C LYS A 335 -7.37 -7.69 -14.83
N ASP A 336 -8.01 -6.53 -14.88
CA ASP A 336 -7.35 -5.23 -15.01
C ASP A 336 -7.06 -4.57 -13.65
N MET A 337 -7.86 -4.89 -12.63
CA MET A 337 -7.82 -4.23 -11.32
C MET A 337 -7.43 -5.23 -10.24
N ARG A 338 -6.21 -5.10 -9.74
CA ARG A 338 -5.65 -6.03 -8.75
C ARG A 338 -6.45 -6.10 -7.45
N GLY A 339 -6.90 -4.96 -6.92
CA GLY A 339 -7.71 -4.94 -5.68
C GLY A 339 -9.03 -5.68 -5.82
N VAL A 340 -9.69 -5.54 -6.96
CA VAL A 340 -10.92 -6.29 -7.31
C VAL A 340 -10.60 -7.78 -7.45
N ALA A 341 -9.53 -8.13 -8.17
CA ALA A 341 -9.10 -9.51 -8.36
C ALA A 341 -8.87 -10.24 -7.03
N GLU A 342 -8.10 -9.62 -6.13
CA GLU A 342 -7.76 -10.19 -4.82
C GLU A 342 -9.01 -10.38 -3.95
N ALA A 343 -9.94 -9.40 -3.93
CA ALA A 343 -11.17 -9.47 -3.15
C ALA A 343 -12.14 -10.53 -3.69
N VAL A 344 -12.38 -10.54 -5.00
CA VAL A 344 -13.25 -11.51 -5.69
C VAL A 344 -12.75 -12.93 -5.45
N VAL A 345 -11.48 -13.19 -5.75
CA VAL A 345 -10.87 -14.51 -5.58
C VAL A 345 -10.90 -14.94 -4.11
N ARG A 346 -10.62 -14.03 -3.16
CA ARG A 346 -10.65 -14.36 -1.73
C ARG A 346 -12.02 -14.90 -1.32
N ILE A 347 -13.10 -14.28 -1.77
CA ILE A 347 -14.47 -14.69 -1.43
C ILE A 347 -14.88 -15.97 -2.18
N GLU A 348 -14.50 -16.11 -3.46
CA GLU A 348 -14.72 -17.33 -4.25
C GLU A 348 -14.02 -18.54 -3.61
N LEU A 349 -12.78 -18.36 -3.13
CA LEU A 349 -12.04 -19.42 -2.44
C LEU A 349 -12.70 -19.82 -1.12
N ILE A 350 -13.22 -18.85 -0.36
CA ILE A 350 -13.99 -19.12 0.86
C ILE A 350 -15.21 -19.99 0.56
N ALA A 351 -15.95 -19.67 -0.50
CA ALA A 351 -17.10 -20.47 -0.95
C ALA A 351 -16.68 -21.88 -1.39
N LEU A 352 -15.64 -21.98 -2.20
CA LEU A 352 -15.20 -23.22 -2.84
C LEU A 352 -14.81 -24.31 -1.82
N VAL A 353 -14.18 -23.93 -0.71
CA VAL A 353 -13.67 -24.89 0.29
C VAL A 353 -14.47 -24.89 1.59
N ASP A 354 -15.59 -24.16 1.63
CA ASP A 354 -16.39 -23.91 2.84
C ASP A 354 -15.52 -23.45 4.02
N TYR A 355 -14.65 -22.48 3.75
CA TYR A 355 -13.76 -21.89 4.76
C TYR A 355 -14.57 -21.01 5.71
N ASP A 356 -14.36 -21.18 7.01
CA ASP A 356 -14.95 -20.31 8.02
C ASP A 356 -13.88 -19.41 8.66
N PRO A 357 -13.85 -18.12 8.36
CA PRO A 357 -12.85 -17.21 8.92
C PRO A 357 -12.82 -17.10 10.45
N ASP A 358 -13.91 -17.45 11.15
CA ASP A 358 -13.97 -17.41 12.61
C ASP A 358 -13.36 -18.68 13.26
N THR A 359 -13.50 -19.82 12.59
CA THR A 359 -13.13 -21.13 13.16
C THR A 359 -11.89 -21.72 12.51
N ASP A 360 -11.71 -21.51 11.21
CA ASP A 360 -10.59 -21.96 10.41
C ASP A 360 -9.45 -20.91 10.47
N ASN A 361 -8.27 -21.35 10.87
CA ASN A 361 -7.01 -20.63 10.70
C ASN A 361 -5.89 -21.65 10.54
N TYR A 362 -4.76 -21.26 9.93
CA TYR A 362 -3.72 -22.24 9.60
C TYR A 362 -3.21 -22.99 10.84
N MET A 363 -3.06 -22.33 11.99
CA MET A 363 -2.58 -22.96 13.24
C MET A 363 -3.52 -24.06 13.74
N ARG A 364 -4.84 -23.85 13.64
CA ARG A 364 -5.83 -24.89 13.96
C ARG A 364 -5.81 -26.01 12.95
N LEU A 365 -5.64 -25.68 11.67
CA LEU A 365 -5.66 -26.64 10.56
C LEU A 365 -4.40 -27.52 10.50
N LEU A 366 -3.27 -27.09 11.08
CA LEU A 366 -2.06 -27.93 11.24
C LEU A 366 -2.31 -29.20 12.06
N LYS A 367 -3.29 -29.19 12.98
CA LYS A 367 -3.62 -30.35 13.82
C LYS A 367 -4.16 -31.54 13.05
N PHE A 368 -4.53 -31.34 11.79
CA PHE A 368 -5.11 -32.36 10.93
C PHE A 368 -4.11 -32.98 9.96
N ASP A 369 -2.81 -32.64 10.06
CA ASP A 369 -1.75 -33.27 9.27
C ASP A 369 -1.66 -34.80 9.49
N GLU A 370 -2.17 -35.30 10.61
CA GLU A 370 -2.13 -36.71 11.00
C GLU A 370 -3.34 -37.53 10.50
N LEU A 371 -4.34 -36.91 9.85
CA LEU A 371 -5.58 -37.58 9.36
C LEU A 371 -5.36 -38.49 8.12
N VAL A 372 -4.20 -39.13 7.99
CA VAL A 372 -3.84 -39.97 6.84
C VAL A 372 -4.83 -41.15 6.66
N SER A 373 -5.47 -41.59 7.74
CA SER A 373 -6.49 -42.65 7.72
C SER A 373 -7.84 -42.23 7.11
N GLU A 374 -8.10 -40.93 6.94
CA GLU A 374 -9.33 -40.38 6.37
C GLU A 374 -9.04 -39.49 5.15
N PRO A 375 -8.80 -40.08 3.96
CA PRO A 375 -8.30 -39.36 2.78
C PRO A 375 -9.16 -38.17 2.34
N LEU A 376 -10.48 -38.28 2.48
CA LEU A 376 -11.41 -37.21 2.12
C LEU A 376 -11.32 -36.01 3.09
N GLN A 377 -11.26 -36.28 4.40
CA GLN A 377 -11.15 -35.23 5.41
C GLN A 377 -9.77 -34.59 5.35
N PHE A 378 -8.72 -35.39 5.21
CA PHE A 378 -7.36 -34.91 4.93
C PHE A 378 -7.36 -33.90 3.78
N TYR A 379 -7.92 -34.27 2.62
CA TYR A 379 -7.95 -33.37 1.45
C TYR A 379 -8.71 -32.07 1.73
N LYS A 380 -9.88 -32.12 2.38
CA LYS A 380 -10.68 -30.93 2.73
C LYS A 380 -9.95 -29.98 3.69
N HIS A 381 -9.33 -30.50 4.75
CA HIS A 381 -8.62 -29.68 5.73
C HIS A 381 -7.39 -29.00 5.12
N HIS A 382 -6.66 -29.72 4.27
CA HIS A 382 -5.52 -29.15 3.57
C HIS A 382 -5.91 -28.10 2.52
N LEU A 383 -7.07 -28.24 1.85
CA LEU A 383 -7.61 -27.18 1.00
C LEU A 383 -7.96 -25.93 1.80
N LYS A 384 -8.65 -26.10 2.94
CA LYS A 384 -8.92 -25.00 3.88
C LYS A 384 -7.63 -24.34 4.35
N ARG A 385 -6.57 -25.13 4.57
CA ARG A 385 -5.26 -24.62 4.96
C ARG A 385 -4.60 -23.80 3.86
N ALA A 386 -4.69 -24.24 2.60
CA ALA A 386 -4.22 -23.46 1.46
C ALA A 386 -4.94 -22.11 1.37
N VAL A 387 -6.26 -22.10 1.55
CA VAL A 387 -7.06 -20.86 1.59
C VAL A 387 -6.69 -20.00 2.81
N ALA A 388 -6.46 -20.58 3.98
CA ALA A 388 -5.99 -19.86 5.17
C ALA A 388 -4.66 -19.13 4.90
N PHE A 389 -3.67 -19.83 4.32
CA PHE A 389 -2.39 -19.20 3.95
C PHE A 389 -2.58 -18.04 2.96
N TYR A 390 -3.49 -18.17 2.00
CA TYR A 390 -3.79 -17.11 1.05
C TYR A 390 -4.46 -15.90 1.74
N VAL A 391 -5.47 -16.14 2.57
CA VAL A 391 -6.19 -15.10 3.32
C VAL A 391 -5.25 -14.35 4.25
N GLU A 392 -4.30 -15.04 4.88
CA GLU A 392 -3.31 -14.45 5.79
C GLU A 392 -2.09 -13.81 5.07
N GLY A 393 -2.06 -13.84 3.73
CA GLY A 393 -1.03 -13.17 2.93
C GLY A 393 0.26 -13.97 2.75
N VAL A 394 0.30 -15.23 3.15
CA VAL A 394 1.45 -16.14 3.00
C VAL A 394 1.34 -16.94 1.69
N VAL A 395 1.26 -16.23 0.58
CA VAL A 395 0.86 -16.77 -0.73
C VAL A 395 1.76 -17.89 -1.26
N GLY A 396 3.06 -17.86 -0.93
CA GLY A 396 3.99 -18.93 -1.30
C GLY A 396 3.60 -20.27 -0.68
N GLN A 397 3.22 -20.27 0.60
CA GLN A 397 2.78 -21.48 1.31
C GLN A 397 1.42 -21.97 0.80
N ALA A 398 0.52 -21.06 0.44
CA ALA A 398 -0.76 -21.43 -0.18
C ALA A 398 -0.55 -22.20 -1.49
N ILE A 399 0.35 -21.72 -2.35
CA ILE A 399 0.70 -22.37 -3.62
C ILE A 399 1.37 -23.73 -3.37
N GLU A 400 2.31 -23.81 -2.42
CA GLU A 400 2.98 -25.06 -2.06
C GLU A 400 2.01 -26.11 -1.51
N GLU A 401 1.05 -25.70 -0.67
CA GLU A 401 -0.02 -26.56 -0.15
C GLU A 401 -0.87 -27.13 -1.29
N CYS A 402 -1.28 -26.27 -2.24
CA CYS A 402 -2.05 -26.72 -3.40
C CYS A 402 -1.25 -27.72 -4.25
N LEU A 403 0.03 -27.43 -4.52
CA LEU A 403 0.89 -28.32 -5.30
C LEU A 403 1.10 -29.68 -4.59
N ARG A 404 1.18 -29.68 -3.26
CA ARG A 404 1.26 -30.90 -2.46
C ARG A 404 0.01 -31.76 -2.61
N LEU A 405 -1.17 -31.13 -2.54
CA LEU A 405 -2.44 -31.83 -2.77
C LEU A 405 -2.54 -32.37 -4.18
N ILE A 406 -2.17 -31.56 -5.19
CA ILE A 406 -2.18 -31.94 -6.60
C ILE A 406 -1.29 -33.15 -6.86
N ARG A 407 -0.10 -33.19 -6.26
CA ARG A 407 0.80 -34.35 -6.33
C ARG A 407 0.18 -35.61 -5.71
N ALA A 408 -0.64 -35.47 -4.67
CA ALA A 408 -1.31 -36.56 -3.97
C ALA A 408 -2.62 -37.01 -4.66
N GLU A 409 -3.18 -36.23 -5.57
CA GLU A 409 -4.45 -36.51 -6.26
C GLU A 409 -4.56 -37.92 -6.84
N PRO A 410 -3.55 -38.51 -7.51
CA PRO A 410 -3.68 -39.87 -8.04
C PRO A 410 -4.03 -40.92 -6.98
N LYS A 411 -3.54 -40.74 -5.74
CA LYS A 411 -3.84 -41.63 -4.62
C LYS A 411 -5.17 -41.30 -3.94
N LEU A 412 -5.54 -40.02 -3.92
CA LEU A 412 -6.75 -39.55 -3.24
C LEU A 412 -8.01 -39.69 -4.11
N LEU A 413 -7.86 -39.68 -5.44
CA LEU A 413 -8.96 -39.62 -6.40
C LEU A 413 -10.07 -40.65 -6.15
N PRO A 414 -9.79 -41.94 -5.83
CA PRO A 414 -10.86 -42.90 -5.53
C PRO A 414 -11.74 -42.45 -4.36
N ALA A 415 -11.12 -42.02 -3.25
CA ALA A 415 -11.83 -41.54 -2.07
C ALA A 415 -12.56 -40.21 -2.33
N LEU A 416 -11.99 -39.33 -3.17
CA LEU A 416 -12.66 -38.08 -3.55
C LEU A 416 -13.91 -38.32 -4.41
N LYS A 417 -13.88 -39.33 -5.29
CA LYS A 417 -15.04 -39.75 -6.10
C LYS A 417 -16.12 -40.39 -5.25
N GLU A 418 -15.73 -41.28 -4.34
CA GLU A 418 -16.65 -41.95 -3.42
C GLU A 418 -17.33 -40.94 -2.48
N GLY A 419 -16.56 -39.99 -1.95
CA GLY A 419 -17.05 -38.90 -1.11
C GLY A 419 -17.82 -37.79 -1.85
N GLY A 420 -18.00 -37.90 -3.17
CA GLY A 420 -18.74 -36.95 -3.98
C GLY A 420 -18.10 -35.56 -4.11
N LEU A 421 -16.82 -35.41 -3.76
CA LEU A 421 -16.11 -34.12 -3.87
C LEU A 421 -15.74 -33.79 -5.32
N VAL A 422 -15.59 -34.82 -6.16
CA VAL A 422 -15.33 -34.69 -7.60
C VAL A 422 -16.26 -35.62 -8.39
N PRO A 423 -16.54 -35.31 -9.67
CA PRO A 423 -17.33 -36.19 -10.54
C PRO A 423 -16.76 -37.60 -10.62
N LYS A 424 -17.63 -38.63 -10.65
CA LYS A 424 -17.21 -40.05 -10.69
C LYS A 424 -16.42 -40.39 -11.95
N ASP A 425 -16.70 -39.71 -13.05
CA ASP A 425 -16.05 -39.82 -14.35
C ASP A 425 -14.77 -38.98 -14.47
N LEU A 426 -14.44 -38.13 -13.49
CA LEU A 426 -13.25 -37.29 -13.54
C LEU A 426 -11.98 -38.13 -13.71
N CYS A 427 -11.19 -37.81 -14.73
CA CYS A 427 -9.86 -38.38 -14.96
C CYS A 427 -8.80 -37.29 -14.76
N LEU A 428 -7.67 -37.64 -14.16
CA LEU A 428 -6.57 -36.71 -13.97
C LEU A 428 -5.85 -36.48 -15.31
N GLY A 429 -5.55 -35.22 -15.60
CA GLY A 429 -4.88 -34.77 -16.81
C GLY A 429 -4.77 -33.24 -16.84
N PRO A 430 -4.30 -32.65 -17.94
CA PRO A 430 -4.06 -31.21 -18.03
C PRO A 430 -5.31 -30.36 -17.77
N ALA A 431 -6.47 -30.86 -18.22
CA ALA A 431 -7.76 -30.20 -18.10
C ALA A 431 -8.54 -30.57 -16.82
N ALA A 432 -7.99 -31.44 -15.95
CA ALA A 432 -8.69 -31.87 -14.74
C ALA A 432 -8.98 -30.68 -13.81
N ALA A 433 -10.20 -30.60 -13.31
CA ALA A 433 -10.71 -29.50 -12.48
C ALA A 433 -11.00 -29.97 -11.06
N THR A 434 -10.00 -30.48 -10.35
CA THR A 434 -10.10 -30.78 -8.91
C THR A 434 -10.14 -29.48 -8.09
N PRO A 435 -10.67 -29.50 -6.86
CA PRO A 435 -10.68 -28.31 -6.01
C PRO A 435 -9.29 -27.70 -5.79
N ALA A 436 -8.24 -28.49 -5.57
CA ALA A 436 -6.88 -27.95 -5.42
C ALA A 436 -6.37 -27.24 -6.69
N ARG A 437 -6.70 -27.77 -7.88
CA ARG A 437 -6.39 -27.14 -9.17
C ARG A 437 -7.21 -25.87 -9.41
N GLN A 438 -8.44 -25.82 -8.93
CA GLN A 438 -9.26 -24.61 -8.98
C GLN A 438 -8.67 -23.54 -8.05
N VAL A 439 -8.38 -23.88 -6.78
CA VAL A 439 -7.78 -22.96 -5.80
C VAL A 439 -6.48 -22.34 -6.31
N ILE A 440 -5.53 -23.16 -6.79
CA ILE A 440 -4.24 -22.63 -7.28
C ILE A 440 -4.41 -21.72 -8.50
N ARG A 441 -5.34 -22.03 -9.40
CA ARG A 441 -5.63 -21.20 -10.59
C ARG A 441 -6.24 -19.86 -10.18
N SER A 442 -7.16 -19.84 -9.22
CA SER A 442 -7.72 -18.60 -8.68
C SER A 442 -6.66 -17.76 -7.97
N ILE A 443 -5.75 -18.37 -7.20
CA ILE A 443 -4.61 -17.66 -6.61
C ILE A 443 -3.73 -17.03 -7.69
N PHE A 444 -3.47 -17.76 -8.79
CA PHE A 444 -2.70 -17.22 -9.92
C PHE A 444 -3.41 -16.07 -10.64
N GLU A 445 -4.74 -16.09 -10.70
CA GLU A 445 -5.54 -14.99 -11.24
C GLU A 445 -5.36 -13.73 -10.38
N ALA A 446 -5.59 -13.85 -9.07
CA ALA A 446 -5.52 -12.71 -8.14
C ALA A 446 -4.14 -12.03 -8.12
N LEU A 447 -3.06 -12.82 -8.14
CA LEU A 447 -1.69 -12.31 -8.05
C LEU A 447 -1.14 -11.79 -9.37
N GLY A 448 -1.74 -12.18 -10.50
CA GLY A 448 -1.30 -11.83 -11.84
C GLY A 448 -0.04 -12.58 -12.33
N PRO A 449 0.25 -12.51 -13.64
CA PRO A 449 1.31 -13.30 -14.26
C PRO A 449 2.73 -12.87 -13.89
N ALA A 450 2.94 -11.61 -13.51
CA ALA A 450 4.26 -11.06 -13.18
C ALA A 450 4.74 -11.39 -11.74
N ASN A 451 3.94 -12.13 -10.97
CA ASN A 451 4.29 -12.47 -9.59
C ASN A 451 5.26 -13.66 -9.54
N GLU A 452 6.38 -13.51 -8.81
CA GLU A 452 7.43 -14.55 -8.70
C GLU A 452 6.88 -15.91 -8.21
N HIS A 453 5.96 -15.90 -7.24
CA HIS A 453 5.35 -17.12 -6.73
C HIS A 453 4.43 -17.77 -7.76
N VAL A 454 3.74 -16.97 -8.59
CA VAL A 454 2.92 -17.48 -9.69
C VAL A 454 3.79 -18.10 -10.78
N GLU A 455 4.89 -17.46 -11.17
CA GLU A 455 5.81 -18.01 -12.17
C GLU A 455 6.38 -19.37 -11.73
N LYS A 456 6.87 -19.45 -10.48
CA LYS A 456 7.39 -20.69 -9.90
C LYS A 456 6.29 -21.74 -9.77
N GLY A 457 5.12 -21.34 -9.27
CA GLY A 457 3.96 -22.22 -9.12
C GLY A 457 3.50 -22.82 -10.45
N ARG A 458 3.45 -22.01 -11.52
CA ARG A 458 3.09 -22.48 -12.88
C ARG A 458 4.09 -23.50 -13.41
N LYS A 459 5.40 -23.24 -13.27
CA LYS A 459 6.46 -24.19 -13.67
C LYS A 459 6.34 -25.52 -12.93
N LEU A 460 6.04 -25.48 -11.64
CA LEU A 460 5.84 -26.71 -10.85
C LEU A 460 4.53 -27.41 -11.20
N LEU A 461 3.45 -26.67 -11.45
CA LEU A 461 2.15 -27.23 -11.83
C LEU A 461 2.23 -27.99 -13.17
N GLN A 462 3.06 -27.52 -14.11
CA GLN A 462 3.31 -28.19 -15.40
C GLN A 462 3.86 -29.62 -15.26
N LEU A 463 4.50 -29.95 -14.13
CA LEU A 463 4.98 -31.31 -13.87
C LEU A 463 3.84 -32.29 -13.53
N TYR A 464 2.63 -31.77 -13.29
CA TYR A 464 1.45 -32.52 -12.85
C TYR A 464 0.22 -32.33 -13.78
N THR A 465 0.43 -31.66 -14.91
CA THR A 465 -0.50 -31.62 -16.06
C THR A 465 -0.07 -32.67 -17.06
#